data_AF-A0A822GKJ2-F1
#
_entry.id   AF-A0A822GKJ2-F1
#
_cell.length_a   1.000
_cell.length_b   1.000
_cell.length_c   1.000
_cell.angle_alpha   90.00
_cell.angle_beta   90.00
_cell.angle_gamma   90.00
#
_symmetry.space_group_name_H-M   'P 1'
#
loop_
_entity.id
_entity.type
_entity.pdbx_description
1 polymer ?
#
loop_
_entity_poly.entity_id
_entity_poly.type
_entity_poly.pdbx_seq_one_letter_code
_entity_poly.pdbx_strand_id
1 'polypeptide(L)' 'TLKNEQVSTCSYGTRIDYIYLRPRNDDQWILTKCSIIDTQGVTDHNAVFAEFEQQQI' A
#
# COMPACT_ATOMS: atom_id res chain seq x y z
N THR A 1 -17.67 5.30 -0.31
CA THR A 1 -16.81 6.19 -1.13
C THR A 1 -15.59 6.53 -0.29
N LEU A 2 -14.47 5.85 -0.49
CA LEU A 2 -13.25 6.06 0.30
C LEU A 2 -12.67 7.43 -0.05
N LYS A 3 -12.70 8.36 0.91
CA LYS A 3 -12.12 9.70 0.77
C LYS A 3 -10.60 9.60 0.75
N ASN A 4 -10.05 9.73 -0.46
CA ASN A 4 -8.65 9.76 -0.85
C ASN A 4 -7.93 11.05 -0.42
N GLU A 5 -7.95 11.43 0.86
CA GLU A 5 -7.39 12.75 1.25
C GLU A 5 -5.88 12.75 1.55
N GLN A 6 -5.17 11.62 1.51
CA GLN A 6 -3.68 11.61 1.45
C GLN A 6 -3.17 10.39 0.67
N VAL A 7 -3.15 10.50 -0.66
CA VAL A 7 -2.80 9.39 -1.57
C VAL A 7 -1.42 9.59 -2.20
N SER A 8 -0.64 10.56 -1.73
CA SER A 8 0.68 10.83 -2.31
C SER A 8 1.75 9.93 -1.73
N THR A 9 2.50 9.27 -2.61
CA THR A 9 3.71 8.53 -2.23
C THR A 9 4.97 9.34 -2.49
N CYS A 10 4.86 10.54 -3.04
CA CYS A 10 5.98 11.41 -3.34
C CYS A 10 5.77 12.82 -2.75
N SER A 11 6.86 13.52 -2.47
CA SER A 11 6.87 14.91 -2.00
C SER A 11 6.16 15.88 -2.94
N TYR A 12 6.08 15.56 -4.24
CA TYR A 12 5.39 16.35 -5.26
C TYR A 12 3.87 16.07 -5.37
N GLY A 13 3.26 15.44 -4.36
CA GLY A 13 1.81 15.20 -4.35
C GLY A 13 1.34 14.12 -5.33
N THR A 14 2.26 13.35 -5.92
CA THR A 14 1.95 12.28 -6.89
C THR A 14 2.03 10.91 -6.25
N ARG A 15 1.12 10.01 -6.63
CA ARG A 15 1.22 8.58 -6.34
C ARG A 15 1.93 7.87 -7.47
N ILE A 16 3.13 7.37 -7.20
CA ILE A 16 3.93 6.61 -8.19
C ILE A 16 4.45 5.28 -7.63
N ASP A 17 4.23 5.04 -6.34
CA ASP A 17 4.59 3.78 -5.68
C ASP A 17 3.34 2.93 -5.46
N TYR A 18 3.42 1.67 -5.91
CA TYR A 18 2.29 0.75 -5.92
C TYR A 18 2.75 -0.66 -5.54
N ILE A 19 1.89 -1.37 -4.81
CA ILE A 19 1.99 -2.82 -4.61
C ILE A 19 0.93 -3.45 -5.51
N TYR A 20 1.36 -4.14 -6.56
CA TYR A 20 0.47 -4.86 -7.47
C TYR A 20 0.42 -6.34 -7.10
N LEU A 21 -0.80 -6.87 -7.02
CA LEU A 21 -1.04 -8.28 -6.76
C LEU A 21 -1.78 -8.89 -7.95
N ARG A 22 -1.31 -10.06 -8.37
CA ARG A 22 -2.05 -10.92 -9.29
C ARG A 22 -2.57 -12.12 -8.51
N PRO A 23 -3.80 -12.06 -7.98
CA PRO A 23 -4.37 -13.16 -7.22
C PRO A 23 -4.49 -14.40 -8.11
N ARG A 24 -4.09 -15.55 -7.58
CA ARG A 24 -4.34 -16.88 -8.14
C ARG A 24 -5.56 -17.48 -7.46
N ASN A 25 -6.20 -18.46 -8.11
CA ASN A 25 -7.42 -19.09 -7.60
C ASN A 25 -7.19 -19.84 -6.27
N ASP A 26 -5.95 -20.18 -5.96
CA ASP A 26 -5.48 -20.87 -4.75
C ASP A 26 -4.79 -19.94 -3.74
N ASP A 27 -4.75 -18.62 -3.99
CA ASP A 27 -4.18 -17.68 -3.03
C ASP A 27 -5.09 -17.54 -1.80
N GLN A 28 -4.54 -17.92 -0.66
CA GLN A 28 -5.18 -17.75 0.66
C GLN A 28 -4.76 -16.45 1.34
N TRP A 29 -3.99 -15.59 0.66
CA TRP A 29 -3.51 -14.33 1.21
C TRP A 29 -4.53 -13.22 0.99
N ILE A 30 -5.02 -12.66 2.08
CA ILE A 30 -5.96 -11.54 2.07
C ILE A 30 -5.25 -10.28 2.56
N LEU A 31 -5.43 -9.19 1.83
CA LEU A 31 -4.97 -7.87 2.26
C LEU A 31 -5.77 -7.42 3.49
N THR A 32 -5.11 -7.30 4.64
CA THR A 32 -5.73 -6.87 5.90
C THR A 32 -5.53 -5.37 6.15
N LYS A 33 -4.41 -4.81 5.67
CA LYS A 33 -4.07 -3.39 5.85
C LYS A 33 -3.29 -2.85 4.67
N CYS A 34 -3.60 -1.61 4.28
CA CYS A 34 -2.83 -0.85 3.31
C CYS A 34 -2.73 0.61 3.78
N SER A 35 -1.52 1.16 3.84
CA SER A 35 -1.30 2.53 4.31
C SER A 35 -0.05 3.14 3.66
N ILE A 36 0.05 4.47 3.74
CA ILE A 36 1.25 5.22 3.38
C ILE A 36 1.96 5.58 4.68
N ILE A 37 3.27 5.35 4.74
CA ILE A 37 4.13 5.69 5.87
C ILE A 37 4.97 6.91 5.46
N ASP A 38 4.85 7.99 6.21
CA ASP A 38 5.65 9.20 6.02
C ASP A 38 7.12 8.93 6.35
N THR A 39 7.99 9.30 5.42
CA THR A 39 9.45 9.12 5.47
C THR A 39 10.20 10.45 5.32
N GLN A 40 9.52 11.57 5.59
CA GLN A 40 10.08 12.91 5.46
C GLN A 40 11.44 13.02 6.15
N GLY A 41 12.41 13.58 5.43
CA GLY A 41 13.78 13.77 5.92
C GLY A 41 14.72 12.58 5.69
N VAL A 42 14.22 11.46 5.18
CA VAL A 42 15.04 10.30 4.76
C VAL A 42 15.06 10.17 3.24
N THR A 43 13.91 10.32 2.59
CA THR A 43 13.77 10.28 1.13
C THR A 43 12.75 11.32 0.66
N ASP A 44 12.62 11.51 -0.64
CA ASP A 44 11.58 12.32 -1.29
C ASP A 44 10.27 11.55 -1.56
N HIS A 45 10.16 10.30 -1.09
CA HIS A 45 9.02 9.40 -1.27
C HIS A 45 8.57 8.73 0.04
N ASN A 46 7.27 8.79 0.33
CA ASN A 46 6.63 8.00 1.38
C ASN A 46 6.60 6.51 1.03
N ALA A 47 6.70 5.65 2.03
CA ALA A 47 6.63 4.20 1.82
C ALA A 47 5.19 3.72 1.68
N VAL A 48 4.96 2.75 0.78
CA VAL A 48 3.68 2.03 0.68
C VAL A 48 3.78 0.74 1.47
N PHE A 49 2.88 0.57 2.43
CA PHE A 49 2.81 -0.60 3.29
C PHE A 49 1.55 -1.41 2.99
N ALA A 50 1.71 -2.72 2.85
CA ALA A 50 0.62 -3.68 2.77
C ALA A 50 0.89 -4.84 3.74
N GLU A 51 -0.15 -5.23 4.48
CA GLU A 51 -0.15 -6.40 5.34
C GLU A 51 -1.12 -7.43 4.78
N PHE A 52 -0.69 -8.69 4.80
CA PHE A 52 -1.48 -9.82 4.35
C PHE A 52 -1.57 -10.87 5.43
N GLU A 53 -2.73 -11.49 5.53
CA GLU A 53 -2.96 -12.64 6.39
C GLU A 53 -3.24 -13.86 5.51
N GLN A 54 -2.63 -14.99 5.83
CA GLN A 54 -2.91 -16.27 5.19
C GLN A 54 -4.10 -16.92 5.90
N GLN A 55 -5.18 -17.16 5.16
CA GLN A 55 -6.29 -17.97 5.67
C GLN A 55 -5.84 -19.42 5.86
N GLN A 56 -5.87 -19.90 7.09
CA GLN A 56 -5.77 -21.33 7.36
C GLN A 56 -7.13 -21.98 7.07
N ILE A 57 -7.16 -22.94 6.15
CA ILE A 57 -8.32 -23.81 5.90
C ILE A 57 -8.35 -24.92 6.94
#